data_AF-A0A669C774-F1
#
_entry.id   AF-A0A669C774-F1
#
_cell.length_a   1.000
_cell.length_b   1.000
_cell.length_c   1.000
_cell.angle_alpha   90.00
_cell.angle_beta   90.00
_cell.angle_gamma   90.00
#
_symmetry.space_group_name_H-M   'P 1'
#
loop_
_entity.id
_entity.type
_entity.pdbx_description
1 polymer ?
#
loop_
_entity_poly.entity_id
_entity_poly.type
_entity_poly.pdbx_seq_one_letter_code
_entity_poly.pdbx_strand_id
1 'polypeptide(L)'
;MNVPLYLLTFAHLICTAVGAQHVSLERQLLEEGIRSGRRTCRLYCRVGIGFHLQIHPDGRVNGSHEPNQLSVLELFAVSQGVIGIKGVYSNRFLAMNKRGRLHATERFTDDCKFRERFQENSYNTYASVIHRNHRTGREWFVALNKRGKAKMGSSPRVKSQHVSTHFLPRVSLHDKGEQGFTITDRSKERRKTALPPPPKPPAAKANIQAGTTPRHTQVKYWPKYRFG
;
A
#
# COMPACT_ATOMS: atom_id res chain seq x y z
N MET A 1 -26.56 46.75 38.93
CA MET A 1 -26.68 45.27 38.87
C MET A 1 -26.47 44.83 37.43
N ASN A 2 -25.27 44.38 37.03
CA ASN A 2 -25.04 43.79 35.68
C ASN A 2 -23.68 43.05 35.53
N VAL A 3 -23.13 42.50 36.63
CA VAL A 3 -21.84 41.80 36.62
C VAL A 3 -21.92 40.30 36.23
N PRO A 4 -23.02 39.54 36.43
CA PRO A 4 -22.97 38.08 36.24
C PRO A 4 -23.02 37.62 34.77
N LEU A 5 -23.49 38.46 33.83
CA LEU A 5 -23.65 38.07 32.43
C LEU A 5 -22.33 38.13 31.63
N TYR A 6 -21.39 38.98 32.03
CA TYR A 6 -20.09 39.13 31.35
C TYR A 6 -19.13 37.96 31.64
N LEU A 7 -19.18 37.40 32.84
CA LEU A 7 -18.33 36.26 33.21
C LEU A 7 -18.75 34.96 32.51
N LEU A 8 -20.06 34.74 32.34
CA LEU A 8 -20.59 33.57 31.62
C LEU A 8 -20.28 33.61 30.12
N THR A 9 -20.34 34.79 29.51
CA THR A 9 -19.99 34.96 28.09
C THR A 9 -18.49 34.80 27.87
N PHE A 10 -17.64 35.34 28.76
CA PHE A 10 -16.19 35.11 28.69
C PHE A 10 -15.81 33.64 28.92
N ALA A 11 -16.43 32.94 29.87
CA ALA A 11 -16.15 31.52 30.10
C ALA A 11 -16.51 30.64 28.90
N HIS A 12 -17.64 30.91 28.24
CA HIS A 12 -18.01 30.20 27.01
C HIS A 12 -17.08 30.54 25.83
N LEU A 13 -16.66 31.80 25.69
CA LEU A 13 -15.74 32.21 24.62
C LEU A 13 -14.33 31.60 24.81
N ILE A 14 -13.85 31.50 26.06
CA ILE A 14 -12.58 30.85 26.39
C ILE A 14 -12.67 29.33 26.17
N CYS A 15 -13.75 28.66 26.62
CA CYS A 15 -13.92 27.22 26.40
C CYS A 15 -14.01 26.83 24.91
N THR A 16 -14.68 27.65 24.10
CA THR A 16 -14.80 27.43 22.64
C THR A 16 -13.48 27.67 21.91
N ALA A 17 -12.72 28.70 22.30
CA ALA A 17 -11.40 28.96 21.75
C ALA A 17 -10.39 27.85 22.09
N VAL A 18 -10.39 27.35 23.33
CA VAL A 18 -9.51 26.25 23.77
C VAL A 18 -9.89 24.93 23.08
N GLY A 19 -11.18 24.64 22.90
CA GLY A 19 -11.64 23.47 22.16
C GLY A 19 -11.27 23.47 20.67
N ALA A 20 -11.29 24.64 20.03
CA ALA A 20 -10.89 24.78 18.63
C ALA A 20 -9.36 24.66 18.43
N GLN A 21 -8.57 25.24 19.35
CA GLN A 21 -7.10 25.16 19.30
C GLN A 21 -6.57 23.76 19.63
N HIS A 22 -7.18 23.05 20.59
CA HIS A 22 -6.79 21.69 20.95
C HIS A 22 -7.01 20.69 19.80
N VAL A 23 -8.15 20.81 19.08
CA VAL A 23 -8.43 19.97 17.89
C VAL A 23 -7.49 20.30 16.73
N SER A 24 -7.01 21.55 16.61
CA SER A 24 -6.06 21.95 15.58
C SER A 24 -4.65 21.44 15.86
N LEU A 25 -4.20 21.48 17.12
CA LEU A 25 -2.85 21.05 17.51
C LEU A 25 -2.71 19.52 17.48
N GLU A 26 -3.73 18.76 17.91
CA GLU A 26 -3.75 17.31 17.71
C GLU A 26 -3.78 16.94 16.22
N ARG A 27 -4.50 17.69 15.36
CA ARG A 27 -4.48 17.48 13.91
C ARG A 27 -3.09 17.74 13.31
N GLN A 28 -2.38 18.76 13.80
CA GLN A 28 -1.03 19.10 13.36
C GLN A 28 0.01 18.06 13.84
N LEU A 29 -0.11 17.59 15.08
CA LEU A 29 0.74 16.52 15.63
C LEU A 29 0.44 15.16 15.00
N LEU A 30 -0.82 14.89 14.62
CA LEU A 30 -1.18 13.76 13.78
C LEU A 30 -0.48 13.92 12.43
N GLU A 31 -0.66 15.02 11.72
CA GLU A 31 -0.04 15.28 10.41
C GLU A 31 1.49 15.11 10.41
N GLU A 32 2.19 15.59 11.44
CA GLU A 32 3.65 15.49 11.60
C GLU A 32 4.12 14.08 12.02
N GLY A 33 3.41 13.41 12.93
CA GLY A 33 3.69 12.03 13.34
C GLY A 33 3.38 11.00 12.25
N ILE A 34 2.48 11.32 11.32
CA ILE A 34 2.09 10.44 10.22
C ILE A 34 3.21 10.30 9.16
N ARG A 35 4.22 11.20 9.09
CA ARG A 35 5.27 11.13 8.03
C ARG A 35 6.08 9.83 8.03
N SER A 36 6.22 9.16 9.18
CA SER A 36 6.94 7.88 9.28
C SER A 36 6.08 6.63 8.98
N GLY A 37 4.79 6.79 8.63
CA GLY A 37 3.84 5.68 8.46
C GLY A 37 2.91 5.79 7.25
N ARG A 38 3.16 6.73 6.33
CA ARG A 38 2.44 6.86 5.04
C ARG A 38 3.05 5.93 4.02
N ARG A 39 2.21 5.16 3.33
CA ARG A 39 2.61 4.36 2.18
C ARG A 39 1.67 4.64 1.00
N THR A 40 2.25 5.06 -0.11
CA THR A 40 1.53 5.25 -1.37
C THR A 40 1.50 3.92 -2.12
N CYS A 41 0.31 3.40 -2.36
CA CYS A 41 0.09 2.10 -2.98
C CYS A 41 -1.24 2.04 -3.72
N ARG A 42 -1.53 0.90 -4.33
CA ARG A 42 -2.84 0.55 -4.88
C ARG A 42 -3.39 -0.64 -4.11
N LEU A 43 -4.69 -0.65 -3.83
CA LEU A 43 -5.34 -1.80 -3.19
C LEU A 43 -5.97 -2.70 -4.26
N TYR A 44 -5.31 -3.81 -4.57
CA TYR A 44 -5.77 -4.79 -5.56
C TYR A 44 -6.65 -5.88 -4.92
N CYS A 45 -7.91 -5.97 -5.32
CA CYS A 45 -8.82 -7.04 -4.95
C CYS A 45 -8.86 -8.11 -6.03
N ARG A 46 -8.62 -9.37 -5.67
CA ARG A 46 -8.62 -10.52 -6.61
C ARG A 46 -10.01 -11.00 -7.05
N VAL A 47 -11.09 -10.32 -6.69
CA VAL A 47 -12.46 -10.76 -6.99
C VAL A 47 -12.74 -10.66 -8.50
N GLY A 48 -13.39 -11.67 -9.08
CA GLY A 48 -13.69 -11.67 -10.53
C GLY A 48 -12.40 -11.70 -11.36
N ILE A 49 -12.25 -10.73 -12.27
CA ILE A 49 -11.03 -10.54 -13.08
C ILE A 49 -9.92 -9.78 -12.33
N GLY A 50 -10.19 -9.34 -11.10
CA GLY A 50 -9.28 -8.48 -10.34
C GLY A 50 -9.54 -7.00 -10.57
N PHE A 51 -9.50 -6.21 -9.50
CA PHE A 51 -9.81 -4.78 -9.52
C PHE A 51 -8.94 -3.98 -8.54
N HIS A 52 -8.43 -2.85 -8.97
CA HIS A 52 -7.82 -1.83 -8.12
C HIS A 52 -8.92 -0.92 -7.56
N LEU A 53 -8.96 -0.72 -6.24
CA LEU A 53 -9.89 0.20 -5.58
C LEU A 53 -9.65 1.63 -6.08
N GLN A 54 -10.72 2.36 -6.37
CA GLN A 54 -10.71 3.72 -6.89
C GLN A 54 -11.55 4.65 -6.02
N ILE A 55 -11.03 5.86 -5.84
CA ILE A 55 -11.72 6.94 -5.13
C ILE A 55 -11.88 8.12 -6.09
N HIS A 56 -13.12 8.38 -6.50
CA HIS A 56 -13.43 9.43 -7.47
C HIS A 56 -13.60 10.80 -6.78
N PRO A 57 -13.31 11.90 -7.50
CA PRO A 57 -13.55 13.26 -7.00
C PRO A 57 -15.03 13.58 -6.74
N ASP A 58 -15.97 12.82 -7.29
CA ASP A 58 -17.42 12.95 -7.07
C ASP A 58 -17.89 12.28 -5.76
N GLY A 59 -17.00 11.63 -5.02
CA GLY A 59 -17.34 10.88 -3.79
C GLY A 59 -17.66 9.40 -4.03
N ARG A 60 -17.65 8.92 -5.27
CA ARG A 60 -17.94 7.53 -5.61
C ARG A 60 -16.72 6.63 -5.36
N VAL A 61 -17.02 5.40 -4.94
CA VAL A 61 -16.03 4.34 -4.73
C VAL A 61 -16.40 3.13 -5.59
N ASN A 62 -15.45 2.63 -6.37
CA ASN A 62 -15.57 1.41 -7.18
C ASN A 62 -14.16 0.82 -7.38
N GLY A 63 -14.01 -0.11 -8.31
CA GLY A 63 -12.73 -0.59 -8.76
C GLY A 63 -12.68 -0.78 -10.26
N SER A 64 -11.47 -0.69 -10.79
CA SER A 64 -11.12 -0.85 -12.21
C SER A 64 -10.13 -1.99 -12.36
N HIS A 65 -10.22 -2.72 -13.46
CA HIS A 65 -9.25 -3.76 -13.77
C HIS A 65 -7.86 -3.15 -13.96
N GLU A 66 -7.75 -2.18 -14.86
CA GLU A 66 -6.51 -1.46 -15.11
C GLU A 66 -6.19 -0.44 -14.00
N PRO A 67 -4.91 -0.31 -13.62
CA PRO A 67 -4.47 0.73 -12.71
C PRO A 67 -4.61 2.11 -13.36
N ASN A 68 -5.05 3.11 -12.59
CA ASN A 68 -5.14 4.49 -13.05
C ASN A 68 -4.75 5.47 -11.93
N GLN A 69 -4.88 6.77 -12.19
CA GLN A 69 -4.60 7.81 -11.19
C GLN A 69 -5.57 7.74 -9.99
N LEU A 70 -6.84 7.40 -10.24
CA LEU A 70 -7.86 7.28 -9.19
C LEU A 70 -7.62 6.10 -8.23
N SER A 71 -6.79 5.13 -8.62
CA SER A 71 -6.43 3.98 -7.79
C SER A 71 -5.13 4.15 -7.02
N VAL A 72 -4.47 5.30 -7.14
CA VAL A 72 -3.32 5.66 -6.29
C VAL A 72 -3.83 6.14 -4.95
N LEU A 73 -3.51 5.39 -3.90
CA LEU A 73 -4.00 5.59 -2.54
C LEU A 73 -2.82 5.82 -1.60
N GLU A 74 -2.99 6.76 -0.68
CA GLU A 74 -2.12 6.97 0.46
C GLU A 74 -2.76 6.30 1.68
N LEU A 75 -2.10 5.25 2.19
CA LEU A 75 -2.47 4.60 3.43
C LEU A 75 -1.64 5.20 4.55
N PHE A 76 -2.30 5.62 5.62
CA PHE A 76 -1.62 6.19 6.78
C PHE A 76 -2.12 5.54 8.08
N ALA A 77 -1.21 5.26 8.99
CA ALA A 77 -1.55 4.73 10.31
C ALA A 77 -2.21 5.82 11.16
N VAL A 78 -3.37 5.49 11.72
CA VAL A 78 -4.08 6.34 12.70
C VAL A 78 -3.72 5.89 14.12
N SER A 79 -3.66 4.58 14.32
CA SER A 79 -3.19 3.94 15.55
C SER A 79 -2.77 2.49 15.23
N GLN A 80 -2.38 1.71 16.23
CA GLN A 80 -1.94 0.33 16.01
C GLN A 80 -3.02 -0.50 15.30
N GLY A 81 -2.71 -0.95 14.08
CA GLY A 81 -3.62 -1.77 13.26
C GLY A 81 -4.85 -1.01 12.73
N VAL A 82 -4.94 0.32 12.90
CA VAL A 82 -6.00 1.16 12.34
C VAL A 82 -5.39 2.14 11.36
N ILE A 83 -5.96 2.19 10.16
CA ILE A 83 -5.49 3.03 9.07
C ILE A 83 -6.59 3.95 8.55
N GLY A 84 -6.15 5.04 7.94
CA GLY A 84 -6.94 5.81 6.98
C GLY A 84 -6.49 5.49 5.55
N ILE A 85 -7.41 5.59 4.60
CA ILE A 85 -7.14 5.40 3.17
C ILE A 85 -7.57 6.67 2.44
N LYS A 86 -6.62 7.36 1.82
CA LYS A 86 -6.84 8.60 1.08
C LYS A 86 -6.56 8.38 -0.41
N GLY A 87 -7.44 8.86 -1.28
CA GLY A 87 -7.16 8.94 -2.72
C GLY A 87 -6.22 10.11 -2.99
N VAL A 88 -5.05 9.84 -3.57
CA VAL A 88 -4.04 10.88 -3.83
C VAL A 88 -4.58 11.90 -4.83
N TYR A 89 -5.16 11.42 -5.94
CA TYR A 89 -5.70 12.28 -6.99
C TYR A 89 -6.95 13.05 -6.55
N SER A 90 -7.90 12.38 -5.89
CA SER A 90 -9.17 13.01 -5.49
C SER A 90 -9.08 13.81 -4.20
N ASN A 91 -7.98 13.69 -3.44
CA ASN A 91 -7.78 14.28 -2.12
C ASN A 91 -8.94 13.97 -1.14
N ARG A 92 -9.59 12.80 -1.31
CA ARG A 92 -10.73 12.34 -0.51
C ARG A 92 -10.37 11.08 0.26
N PHE A 93 -10.97 10.91 1.43
CA PHE A 93 -10.81 9.75 2.28
C PHE A 93 -11.90 8.72 1.99
N LEU A 94 -11.51 7.44 1.93
CA LEU A 94 -12.47 6.36 1.92
C LEU A 94 -13.24 6.37 3.25
N ALA A 95 -14.56 6.27 3.18
CA ALA A 95 -15.44 6.25 4.34
C ALA A 95 -16.52 5.18 4.19
N MET A 96 -16.93 4.60 5.31
CA MET A 96 -18.10 3.72 5.37
C MET A 96 -19.16 4.36 6.24
N ASN A 97 -20.38 4.50 5.73
CA ASN A 97 -21.48 5.07 6.51
C ASN A 97 -22.19 4.01 7.38
N LYS A 98 -23.10 4.46 8.24
CA LYS A 98 -23.95 3.63 9.12
C LYS A 98 -24.82 2.57 8.42
N ARG A 99 -25.00 2.64 7.09
CA ARG A 99 -25.72 1.61 6.32
C ARG A 99 -24.76 0.53 5.79
N GLY A 100 -23.45 0.76 5.88
CA GLY A 100 -22.40 -0.06 5.30
C GLY A 100 -22.05 0.32 3.86
N ARG A 101 -22.47 1.49 3.35
CA ARG A 101 -22.11 1.94 1.99
C ARG A 101 -20.73 2.61 2.04
N LEU A 102 -19.87 2.21 1.11
CA LEU A 102 -18.62 2.90 0.84
C LEU A 102 -18.89 4.16 0.04
N HIS A 103 -18.24 5.25 0.44
CA HIS A 103 -18.25 6.55 -0.21
C HIS A 103 -16.93 7.26 0.11
N ALA A 104 -16.71 8.44 -0.45
CA ALA A 104 -15.52 9.23 -0.19
C ALA A 104 -15.86 10.63 0.32
N THR A 105 -15.13 11.07 1.34
CA THR A 105 -15.36 12.36 2.04
C THR A 105 -14.12 13.24 1.96
N GLU A 106 -14.31 14.57 1.98
CA GLU A 106 -13.18 15.52 1.97
C GLU A 106 -12.54 15.64 3.36
N ARG A 107 -13.36 15.53 4.40
CA ARG A 107 -12.91 15.60 5.79
C ARG A 107 -12.68 14.19 6.32
N PHE A 108 -11.56 14.02 7.02
CA PHE A 108 -11.29 12.81 7.78
C PHE A 108 -12.16 12.77 9.04
N THR A 109 -12.94 11.70 9.17
CA THR A 109 -13.90 11.45 10.27
C THR A 109 -13.73 10.02 10.78
N ASP A 110 -14.47 9.65 11.83
CA ASP A 110 -14.42 8.27 12.36
C ASP A 110 -14.93 7.21 11.36
N ASP A 111 -15.80 7.58 10.42
CA ASP A 111 -16.24 6.73 9.30
C ASP A 111 -15.07 6.32 8.38
N CYS A 112 -13.96 7.05 8.42
CA CYS A 112 -12.77 6.84 7.59
C CYS A 112 -11.72 5.91 8.23
N LYS A 113 -11.98 5.44 9.46
CA LYS A 113 -11.04 4.59 10.21
C LYS A 113 -11.33 3.13 9.93
N PHE A 114 -10.33 2.41 9.42
CA PHE A 114 -10.42 0.99 9.12
C PHE A 114 -9.37 0.19 9.87
N ARG A 115 -9.79 -0.92 10.47
CA ARG A 115 -8.90 -1.90 11.07
C ARG A 115 -8.30 -2.78 9.98
N GLU A 116 -6.99 -2.70 9.82
CA GLU A 116 -6.22 -3.54 8.91
C GLU A 116 -5.87 -4.87 9.61
N ARG A 117 -6.22 -5.98 8.97
CA ARG A 117 -5.83 -7.33 9.43
C ARG A 117 -5.25 -8.13 8.28
N PHE A 118 -4.12 -8.79 8.54
CA PHE A 118 -3.51 -9.73 7.63
C PHE A 118 -4.24 -11.06 7.69
N GLN A 119 -4.63 -11.57 6.53
CA GLN A 119 -5.25 -12.89 6.39
C GLN A 119 -4.22 -13.92 5.95
N GLU A 120 -4.48 -15.18 6.29
CA GLU A 120 -3.60 -16.33 6.03
C GLU A 120 -3.15 -16.42 4.55
N ASN A 121 -3.98 -15.97 3.62
CA ASN A 121 -3.70 -16.00 2.18
C ASN A 121 -2.77 -14.87 1.70
N SER A 122 -2.08 -14.14 2.57
CA SER A 122 -1.25 -12.96 2.24
C SER A 122 -2.02 -11.76 1.67
N TYR A 123 -3.33 -11.68 1.94
CA TYR A 123 -4.16 -10.52 1.63
C TYR A 123 -4.53 -9.79 2.91
N ASN A 124 -4.78 -8.49 2.82
CA ASN A 124 -5.29 -7.70 3.92
C ASN A 124 -6.80 -7.53 3.81
N THR A 125 -7.44 -7.37 4.96
CA THR A 125 -8.84 -6.96 5.07
C THR A 125 -8.94 -5.65 5.83
N TYR A 126 -9.95 -4.86 5.48
CA TYR A 126 -10.19 -3.55 6.08
C TYR A 126 -11.61 -3.50 6.62
N ALA A 127 -11.75 -3.58 7.95
CA ALA A 127 -13.03 -3.51 8.63
C ALA A 127 -13.29 -2.10 9.16
N SER A 128 -14.52 -1.60 9.12
CA SER A 128 -14.84 -0.33 9.78
C SER A 128 -14.62 -0.47 11.29
N VAL A 129 -13.99 0.52 11.90
CA VAL A 129 -13.77 0.54 13.36
C VAL A 129 -15.09 0.74 14.12
N ILE A 130 -15.94 1.65 13.62
CA ILE A 130 -17.17 2.06 14.32
C ILE A 130 -18.40 1.31 13.84
N HIS A 131 -18.46 0.90 12.56
CA HIS A 131 -19.65 0.26 12.00
C HIS A 131 -19.55 -1.25 12.03
N ARG A 132 -20.45 -1.87 12.79
CA ARG A 132 -20.61 -3.32 12.90
C ARG A 132 -22.07 -3.66 13.17
N ASN A 133 -22.42 -4.92 12.99
CA ASN A 133 -23.70 -5.41 13.46
C ASN A 133 -23.68 -5.51 14.99
N HIS A 134 -24.43 -4.66 15.69
CA HIS A 134 -24.48 -4.64 17.16
C HIS A 134 -25.07 -5.92 17.76
N ARG A 135 -25.99 -6.59 17.07
CA ARG A 135 -26.64 -7.80 17.56
C ARG A 135 -25.74 -9.02 17.46
N THR A 136 -25.02 -9.16 16.34
CA THR A 136 -24.20 -10.35 16.07
C THR A 136 -22.71 -10.14 16.29
N GLY A 137 -22.27 -8.92 16.63
CA GLY A 137 -20.87 -8.53 16.71
C GLY A 137 -20.12 -8.51 15.37
N ARG A 138 -20.81 -8.80 14.26
CA ARG A 138 -20.19 -8.99 12.94
C ARG A 138 -19.66 -7.68 12.37
N GLU A 139 -18.38 -7.66 12.07
CA GLU A 139 -17.69 -6.53 11.42
C GLU A 139 -18.15 -6.31 9.99
N TRP A 140 -18.07 -5.06 9.55
CA TRP A 140 -18.34 -4.66 8.17
C TRP A 140 -17.05 -4.31 7.46
N PHE A 141 -16.89 -4.85 6.26
CA PHE A 141 -15.63 -4.75 5.51
C PHE A 141 -15.77 -3.90 4.26
N VAL A 142 -14.68 -3.24 3.89
CA VAL A 142 -14.47 -2.73 2.53
C VAL A 142 -14.53 -3.92 1.58
N ALA A 143 -15.31 -3.81 0.50
CA ALA A 143 -15.47 -4.92 -0.44
C ALA A 143 -15.84 -4.47 -1.85
N LEU A 144 -15.37 -5.21 -2.85
CA LEU A 144 -15.77 -5.08 -4.26
C LEU A 144 -16.54 -6.32 -4.72
N ASN A 145 -17.44 -6.16 -5.69
CA ASN A 145 -18.10 -7.29 -6.34
C ASN A 145 -17.29 -7.78 -7.56
N LYS A 146 -17.71 -8.90 -8.15
CA LYS A 146 -17.10 -9.47 -9.36
C LYS A 146 -17.15 -8.57 -10.60
N ARG A 147 -17.90 -7.45 -10.55
CA ARG A 147 -18.03 -6.43 -11.61
C ARG A 147 -17.28 -5.15 -11.26
N GLY A 148 -16.45 -5.15 -10.21
CA GLY A 148 -15.71 -3.97 -9.76
C GLY A 148 -16.53 -2.90 -9.03
N LYS A 149 -17.83 -3.10 -8.75
CA LYS A 149 -18.60 -2.12 -7.96
C LYS A 149 -18.40 -2.35 -6.46
N ALA A 150 -18.39 -1.27 -5.68
CA ALA A 150 -18.38 -1.35 -4.22
C ALA A 150 -19.59 -2.15 -3.69
N LYS A 151 -19.33 -3.08 -2.77
CA LYS A 151 -20.35 -3.83 -2.04
C LYS A 151 -20.68 -3.13 -0.73
N MET A 152 -21.91 -3.34 -0.29
CA MET A 152 -22.35 -2.95 1.03
C MET A 152 -21.62 -3.79 2.09
N GLY A 153 -20.84 -3.16 2.98
CA GLY A 153 -20.12 -3.81 4.07
C GLY A 153 -21.04 -4.55 5.04
N SER A 154 -22.26 -4.05 5.23
CA SER A 154 -23.29 -4.69 6.07
C SER A 154 -23.90 -5.96 5.46
N SER A 155 -23.69 -6.20 4.16
CA SER A 155 -24.26 -7.37 3.45
C SER A 155 -23.82 -8.68 4.09
N PRO A 156 -24.73 -9.65 4.35
CA PRO A 156 -24.40 -11.00 4.87
C PRO A 156 -23.29 -11.75 4.12
N ARG A 157 -23.09 -11.43 2.84
CA ARG A 157 -22.11 -12.08 1.96
C ARG A 157 -20.70 -11.51 2.08
N VAL A 158 -20.50 -10.43 2.83
CA VAL A 158 -19.22 -9.72 2.98
C VAL A 158 -18.56 -10.15 4.29
N LYS A 159 -17.78 -11.24 4.27
CA LYS A 159 -17.09 -11.78 5.45
C LYS A 159 -15.57 -11.64 5.29
N SER A 160 -14.82 -11.73 6.38
CA SER A 160 -13.35 -11.69 6.36
C SER A 160 -12.72 -12.80 5.52
N GLN A 161 -13.39 -13.96 5.42
CA GLN A 161 -12.94 -15.10 4.61
C GLN A 161 -13.26 -14.94 3.11
N HIS A 162 -14.19 -14.04 2.75
CA HIS A 162 -14.67 -13.96 1.38
C HIS A 162 -13.74 -13.11 0.51
N VAL A 163 -13.36 -13.60 -0.67
CA VAL A 163 -12.40 -12.95 -1.58
C VAL A 163 -12.73 -11.50 -1.95
N SER A 164 -14.00 -11.08 -1.85
CA SER A 164 -14.40 -9.68 -2.08
C SER A 164 -13.82 -8.68 -1.08
N THR A 165 -13.39 -9.13 0.10
CA THR A 165 -12.81 -8.29 1.16
C THR A 165 -11.28 -8.33 1.16
N HIS A 166 -10.69 -9.17 0.31
CA HIS A 166 -9.25 -9.42 0.27
C HIS A 166 -8.60 -8.42 -0.67
N PHE A 167 -7.72 -7.58 -0.12
CA PHE A 167 -6.97 -6.59 -0.87
C PHE A 167 -5.47 -6.79 -0.65
N LEU A 168 -4.72 -6.76 -1.74
CA LEU A 168 -3.27 -6.79 -1.73
C LEU A 168 -2.76 -5.35 -1.97
N PRO A 169 -2.06 -4.74 -1.00
CA PRO A 169 -1.34 -3.50 -1.24
C PRO A 169 -0.23 -3.72 -2.28
N ARG A 170 -0.30 -3.02 -3.40
CA ARG A 170 0.72 -3.00 -4.45
C ARG A 170 1.39 -1.64 -4.47
N VAL A 171 2.67 -1.57 -4.16
CA VAL A 171 3.42 -0.31 -4.17
C VAL A 171 3.36 0.35 -5.54
N SER A 172 3.11 1.67 -5.59
CA SER A 172 3.20 2.42 -6.84
C SER A 172 4.61 3.00 -6.97
N LEU A 173 5.41 2.48 -7.90
CA LEU A 173 6.75 3.00 -8.20
C LEU A 173 6.74 4.32 -9.02
N HIS A 174 5.66 5.10 -8.94
CA HIS A 174 5.58 6.41 -9.58
C HIS A 174 5.78 7.49 -8.51
N ASP A 175 7.05 7.70 -8.15
CA ASP A 175 7.76 8.99 -8.22
C ASP A 175 9.06 8.92 -7.40
N LYS A 176 10.12 8.42 -8.03
CA LYS A 176 11.52 8.69 -7.70
C LYS A 176 12.35 8.57 -8.97
N GLY A 177 12.27 9.59 -9.82
CA GLY A 177 13.50 10.06 -10.44
C GLY A 177 14.32 10.66 -9.30
N GLU A 178 15.55 10.16 -9.10
CA GLU A 178 16.47 10.45 -7.98
C GLU A 178 16.14 9.68 -6.67
N GLN A 179 16.98 8.82 -6.09
CA GLN A 179 18.41 8.54 -6.19
C GLN A 179 18.60 7.03 -5.96
N GLY A 180 19.35 6.39 -6.86
CA GLY A 180 19.97 5.10 -6.59
C GLY A 180 21.03 5.26 -5.49
N PHE A 181 21.22 4.21 -4.70
CA PHE A 181 22.37 4.17 -3.79
C PHE A 181 23.62 3.92 -4.64
N THR A 182 24.50 4.90 -4.76
CA THR A 182 25.84 4.67 -5.31
C THR A 182 26.61 3.83 -4.30
N ILE A 183 26.83 2.55 -4.59
CA ILE A 183 27.87 1.78 -3.90
C ILE A 183 29.17 2.47 -4.28
N THR A 184 29.78 3.17 -3.33
CA THR A 184 31.12 3.72 -3.49
C THR A 184 32.06 2.56 -3.77
N ASP A 185 32.46 2.38 -5.03
CA ASP A 185 33.63 1.56 -5.34
C ASP A 185 34.86 2.36 -4.90
N ARG A 186 35.29 2.11 -3.66
CA ARG A 186 36.50 2.70 -3.10
C ARG A 186 37.67 1.74 -3.25
N SER A 187 38.13 1.53 -4.48
CA SER A 187 39.40 0.82 -4.69
C SER A 187 40.18 1.26 -5.95
N LYS A 188 40.60 2.52 -5.98
CA LYS A 188 41.85 2.89 -6.65
C LYS A 188 42.81 3.55 -5.68
N GLU A 189 43.71 2.74 -5.13
CA GLU A 189 45.09 3.17 -4.89
C GLU A 189 46.00 1.94 -4.73
N ARG A 190 46.59 1.46 -5.83
CA ARG A 190 47.99 1.02 -5.79
C ARG A 190 48.64 1.14 -7.16
N ARG A 191 49.29 2.29 -7.34
CA ARG A 191 50.59 2.52 -7.98
C ARG A 191 50.94 1.70 -9.24
N LYS A 192 51.02 2.47 -10.32
CA LYS A 192 51.87 2.37 -11.51
C LYS A 192 53.24 1.69 -11.23
N THR A 193 53.47 0.50 -11.79
CA THR A 193 54.80 0.03 -12.22
C THR A 193 54.61 -0.89 -13.45
N ALA A 194 55.33 -0.60 -14.53
CA ALA A 194 55.32 -1.35 -15.78
C ALA A 194 55.92 -2.75 -15.62
N LEU A 195 55.32 -3.75 -16.27
CA LEU A 195 55.86 -5.10 -16.39
C LEU A 195 56.70 -5.22 -17.68
N PRO A 196 57.84 -5.95 -17.67
CA PRO A 196 58.66 -6.19 -18.85
C PRO A 196 58.02 -7.26 -19.77
N PRO A 197 58.36 -7.30 -21.07
CA PRO A 197 57.82 -8.29 -21.99
C PRO A 197 58.37 -9.71 -21.70
N PRO A 198 57.57 -10.77 -21.89
CA PRO A 198 58.01 -12.15 -21.67
C PRO A 198 58.95 -12.65 -22.79
N PRO A 199 59.89 -13.57 -22.49
CA PRO A 199 60.82 -14.12 -23.47
C PRO A 199 60.15 -15.15 -24.40
N LYS A 200 60.62 -15.20 -25.65
CA LYS A 200 60.18 -16.15 -26.69
C LYS A 200 60.60 -17.59 -26.36
N PRO A 201 59.72 -18.60 -26.49
CA PRO A 201 60.10 -20.01 -26.42
C PRO A 201 60.70 -20.52 -27.75
N PRO A 202 61.70 -21.43 -27.72
CA PRO A 202 62.29 -22.03 -28.92
C PRO A 202 61.45 -23.17 -29.52
N ALA A 203 61.71 -23.45 -30.80
CA ALA A 203 60.90 -24.28 -31.68
C ALA A 203 61.01 -25.80 -31.43
N ALA A 204 59.87 -26.44 -31.74
CA ALA A 204 59.49 -27.86 -31.87
C ALA A 204 60.55 -28.92 -32.18
N LYS A 205 60.29 -30.15 -31.68
CA LYS A 205 60.27 -31.41 -32.45
C LYS A 205 59.19 -32.40 -31.94
N ALA A 206 58.35 -32.89 -32.87
CA ALA A 206 57.74 -34.24 -33.08
C ALA A 206 57.61 -35.25 -31.91
N ASN A 207 56.62 -36.15 -31.77
CA ASN A 207 55.44 -36.63 -32.53
C ASN A 207 54.63 -37.59 -31.58
N ILE A 208 53.42 -38.01 -31.98
CA ILE A 208 52.69 -39.26 -31.66
C ILE A 208 51.29 -39.12 -30.99
N GLN A 209 50.26 -39.38 -31.84
CA GLN A 209 48.96 -40.05 -31.64
C GLN A 209 47.74 -39.35 -30.99
N ALA A 210 46.84 -38.94 -31.89
CA ALA A 210 45.36 -39.07 -31.93
C ALA A 210 44.52 -39.17 -30.64
N GLY A 211 43.53 -38.27 -30.50
CA GLY A 211 42.31 -38.52 -29.70
C GLY A 211 41.54 -37.31 -29.16
N THR A 212 40.71 -36.70 -30.01
CA THR A 212 39.38 -36.09 -29.77
C THR A 212 39.09 -35.19 -28.53
N THR A 213 38.73 -33.93 -28.82
CA THR A 213 38.25 -32.83 -27.93
C THR A 213 36.96 -33.11 -27.14
N PRO A 214 36.79 -32.61 -25.89
CA PRO A 214 35.50 -32.66 -25.19
C PRO A 214 34.58 -31.49 -25.57
N ARG A 215 33.32 -31.84 -25.93
CA ARG A 215 32.22 -30.92 -26.27
C ARG A 215 31.55 -30.35 -25.01
N HIS A 216 31.21 -29.07 -25.09
CA HIS A 216 30.37 -28.34 -24.14
C HIS A 216 28.92 -28.84 -24.17
N THR A 217 28.41 -29.38 -23.06
CA THR A 217 27.07 -29.99 -22.99
C THR A 217 26.01 -28.97 -22.56
N GLN A 218 25.02 -28.70 -23.43
CA GLN A 218 23.78 -28.04 -23.05
C GLN A 218 22.79 -29.06 -22.48
N VAL A 219 22.33 -28.85 -21.25
CA VAL A 219 21.30 -29.69 -20.62
C VAL A 219 19.93 -29.06 -20.85
N LYS A 220 19.02 -29.80 -21.50
CA LYS A 220 17.66 -29.38 -21.83
C LYS A 220 16.66 -30.20 -21.00
N TYR A 221 15.89 -29.53 -20.14
CA TYR A 221 14.84 -30.19 -19.34
C TYR A 221 13.49 -30.24 -20.09
N TRP A 222 12.74 -31.33 -19.87
CA TRP A 222 11.37 -31.51 -20.36
C TRP A 222 10.43 -31.88 -19.20
N PRO A 223 9.28 -31.19 -19.03
CA PRO A 223 8.28 -31.58 -18.05
C PRO A 223 7.49 -32.80 -18.54
N LYS A 224 7.41 -33.86 -17.73
CA LYS A 224 6.54 -35.01 -18.00
C LYS A 224 5.27 -34.87 -17.16
N TYR A 225 4.15 -34.53 -17.79
CA TYR A 225 2.82 -34.78 -17.25
C TYR A 225 2.25 -36.04 -17.91
N ARG A 226 1.70 -36.96 -17.12
CA ARG A 226 0.82 -38.04 -17.56
C ARG A 226 -0.57 -37.72 -17.03
N PHE A 227 -1.54 -37.59 -17.94
CA PHE A 227 -2.95 -37.68 -17.62
C PHE A 227 -3.35 -39.15 -17.65
N GLY A 228 -3.97 -39.61 -16.57
CA GLY A 228 -4.64 -40.90 -16.41
C GLY A 228 -5.65 -40.74 -15.29
#